data_AF-A0A7J3Q9W1-F1
#
_entry.id   AF-A0A7J3Q9W1-F1
#
_cell.length_a   1.000
_cell.length_b   1.000
_cell.length_c   1.000
_cell.angle_alpha   90.00
_cell.angle_beta   90.00
_cell.angle_gamma   90.00
#
_symmetry.space_group_name_H-M   'P 1'
#
loop_
_entity.id
_entity.type
_entity.pdbx_description
1 polymer ?
#
loop_
_entity_poly.entity_id
_entity_poly.type
_entity_poly.pdbx_seq_one_letter_code
_entity_poly.pdbx_strand_id
1 'polypeptide(L)'
;VDYYVRGCPAQPSEVIELIKKIAAGLKWIVSEKRFSYVERGGRVIEDELMKFDQLKCFVCGRCVEICSKIGAKVLNYVNRGIETLVSTPYGEPFRKSGCVYCGLCAAYCPAGAITYSLDVDKVLTEIRRGHVFEAYVEPEVIASLSEAEGLDPLKVICGLKAIGFKRVTVYDPLADIDLRTEGVIVARSLAEKKILQALAPGVKAIEPKLNVPPGVVYITQCLSWKRVLPKVLTAREAQIALKKLNYDTLTDEYPDYVVLRQSEVTKVDPLAVHAGFRNEKSLPVFEVCPGGCLMGGGQPLSSNKKRFSAILQERATKLSDVRRMFKVC
;
A
#
# COMPACT_ATOMS: atom_id res chain seq x y z
N VAL A 1 28.00 8.60 -24.61
CA VAL A 1 27.61 7.31 -23.98
C VAL A 1 26.78 6.53 -24.98
N ASP A 2 25.53 6.89 -25.28
CA ASP A 2 24.62 6.10 -26.16
C ASP A 2 25.16 5.67 -27.54
N TYR A 3 26.11 6.41 -28.13
CA TYR A 3 26.75 6.03 -29.40
C TYR A 3 27.76 4.88 -29.26
N TYR A 4 28.55 4.87 -28.18
CA TYR A 4 29.67 3.94 -27.97
C TYR A 4 29.41 2.90 -26.86
N VAL A 5 28.49 3.18 -25.94
CA VAL A 5 28.08 2.33 -24.81
C VAL A 5 26.57 2.43 -24.70
N ARG A 6 25.85 1.32 -24.88
CA ARG A 6 24.39 1.35 -24.95
C ARG A 6 23.77 1.05 -23.59
N GLY A 7 22.78 1.85 -23.21
CA GLY A 7 21.90 1.55 -22.08
C GLY A 7 22.36 2.09 -20.72
N CYS A 8 21.47 1.95 -19.74
CA CYS A 8 21.70 2.31 -18.35
C CYS A 8 21.15 1.20 -17.42
N PRO A 9 21.97 0.59 -16.54
CA PRO A 9 23.40 0.84 -16.41
C PRO A 9 24.18 0.30 -17.61
N ALA A 10 25.26 1.00 -17.96
CA ALA A 10 26.22 0.52 -18.95
C ALA A 10 26.88 -0.79 -18.50
N GLN A 11 27.14 -1.69 -19.45
CA GLN A 11 27.89 -2.93 -19.15
C GLN A 11 29.35 -2.60 -18.83
N PRO A 12 29.92 -3.07 -17.70
CA PRO A 12 31.30 -2.76 -17.34
C PRO A 12 32.32 -3.15 -18.41
N SER A 13 32.10 -4.26 -19.12
CA SER A 13 32.96 -4.73 -20.22
C SER A 13 32.99 -3.73 -21.38
N GLU A 14 31.85 -3.19 -21.79
CA GLU A 14 31.74 -2.20 -22.86
C GLU A 14 32.46 -0.90 -22.49
N VAL A 15 32.33 -0.48 -21.22
CA VAL A 15 33.02 0.72 -20.70
C VAL A 15 34.53 0.50 -20.69
N ILE A 16 35.01 -0.66 -20.21
CA ILE A 16 36.43 -1.00 -20.19
C ILE A 16 37.01 -1.07 -21.61
N GLU A 17 36.29 -1.68 -22.54
CA GLU A 17 36.71 -1.77 -23.94
C GLU A 17 36.80 -0.38 -24.58
N LEU A 18 35.82 0.48 -24.32
CA LEU A 18 35.85 1.86 -24.78
C LEU A 18 37.08 2.61 -24.22
N ILE A 19 37.36 2.49 -22.93
CA ILE A 19 38.54 3.11 -22.30
C ILE A 19 39.83 2.62 -22.96
N LYS A 20 39.97 1.32 -23.21
CA LYS A 20 41.14 0.75 -23.90
C LYS A 20 41.30 1.31 -25.31
N LYS A 21 40.21 1.42 -26.08
CA LYS A 21 40.24 2.01 -27.43
C LYS A 21 40.62 3.49 -27.39
N ILE A 22 40.11 4.25 -26.42
CA ILE A 22 40.51 5.65 -26.21
C ILE A 22 42.00 5.74 -25.91
N ALA A 23 42.51 4.91 -24.99
CA ALA A 23 43.94 4.87 -24.66
C ALA A 23 44.82 4.47 -25.85
N ALA A 24 44.31 3.66 -26.77
CA ALA A 24 44.97 3.26 -28.02
C ALA A 24 44.84 4.31 -29.15
N GLY A 25 44.29 5.50 -28.88
CA GLY A 25 44.23 6.60 -29.85
C GLY A 25 43.00 6.61 -30.75
N LEU A 26 41.89 5.98 -30.35
CA LEU A 26 40.63 6.04 -31.10
C LEU A 26 40.19 7.49 -31.31
N LYS A 27 40.17 7.93 -32.58
CA LYS A 27 39.55 9.19 -32.98
C LYS A 27 38.03 9.03 -32.91
N TRP A 28 37.39 9.62 -31.91
CA TRP A 28 35.94 9.61 -31.82
C TRP A 28 35.32 10.65 -32.75
N ILE A 29 34.16 10.30 -33.30
CA ILE A 29 33.25 11.24 -33.95
C ILE A 29 32.33 11.75 -32.84
N VAL A 30 32.34 13.06 -32.61
CA VAL A 30 31.28 13.72 -31.84
C VAL A 30 30.11 13.88 -32.81
N SER A 31 29.16 12.95 -32.79
CA SER A 31 27.91 13.17 -33.51
C SER A 31 27.20 14.36 -32.89
N GLU A 32 26.61 15.24 -33.71
CA GLU A 32 25.69 16.24 -33.19
C GLU A 32 24.64 15.56 -32.32
N LYS A 33 24.31 16.21 -31.21
CA LYS A 33 23.32 15.70 -30.27
C LYS A 33 22.00 15.60 -31.04
N ARG A 34 21.55 14.38 -31.34
CA ARG A 34 20.34 14.13 -32.15
C ARG A 34 19.09 14.80 -31.55
N PHE A 35 19.09 15.01 -30.24
CA PHE A 35 18.07 15.75 -29.52
C PHE A 35 18.74 16.74 -28.55
N SER A 36 18.22 17.97 -28.51
CA SER A 36 18.53 18.91 -27.43
C SER A 36 18.01 18.35 -26.11
N TYR A 37 18.62 18.76 -25.00
CA TYR A 37 18.04 18.47 -23.70
C TYR A 37 16.74 19.28 -23.60
N VAL A 38 15.61 18.60 -23.55
CA VAL A 38 14.33 19.26 -23.32
C VAL A 38 14.07 19.21 -21.83
N GLU A 39 14.04 20.39 -21.22
CA GLU A 39 13.54 20.53 -19.88
C GLU A 39 12.04 20.22 -19.91
N ARG A 40 11.69 19.11 -19.26
CA ARG A 40 10.30 18.67 -19.16
C ARG A 40 9.55 19.70 -18.32
N GLY A 41 8.50 20.31 -18.89
CA GLY A 41 7.58 21.21 -18.19
C GLY A 41 6.71 20.49 -17.16
N GLY A 42 7.34 19.78 -16.23
CA GLY A 42 6.69 19.04 -15.17
C GLY A 42 6.04 20.00 -14.18
N ARG A 43 4.81 19.68 -13.78
CA ARG A 43 4.08 20.36 -12.71
C ARG A 43 3.93 19.45 -11.50
N VAL A 44 3.54 20.06 -10.39
CA VAL A 44 3.03 19.32 -9.24
C VAL A 44 1.53 19.11 -9.44
N ILE A 45 1.11 17.85 -9.41
CA ILE A 45 -0.31 17.46 -9.37
C ILE A 45 -0.58 16.95 -7.96
N GLU A 46 -1.42 17.64 -7.21
CA GLU A 46 -1.71 17.26 -5.83
C GLU A 46 -3.16 17.48 -5.43
N ASP A 47 -3.58 16.75 -4.40
CA ASP A 47 -4.80 16.98 -3.63
C ASP A 47 -4.51 16.78 -2.14
N GLU A 48 -5.54 16.61 -1.32
CA GLU A 48 -5.38 16.52 0.14
C GLU A 48 -4.56 15.28 0.59
N LEU A 49 -4.52 14.22 -0.23
CA LEU A 49 -3.94 12.94 0.14
C LEU A 49 -2.76 12.52 -0.73
N MET A 50 -2.75 12.86 -2.01
CA MET A 50 -1.73 12.42 -2.98
C MET A 50 -1.01 13.60 -3.61
N LYS A 51 0.29 13.44 -3.84
CA LYS A 51 1.14 14.40 -4.54
C LYS A 51 1.96 13.69 -5.60
N PHE A 52 2.04 14.29 -6.78
CA PHE A 52 2.91 13.86 -7.87
C PHE A 52 3.75 15.03 -8.36
N ASP A 53 5.04 14.96 -8.04
CA ASP A 53 6.08 15.87 -8.53
C ASP A 53 6.67 15.31 -9.83
N GLN A 54 6.23 15.84 -10.97
CA GLN A 54 6.68 15.37 -12.28
C GLN A 54 8.16 15.66 -12.55
N LEU A 55 8.79 16.60 -11.85
CA LEU A 55 10.22 16.91 -12.01
C LEU A 55 11.12 15.78 -11.50
N LYS A 56 10.64 15.00 -10.52
CA LYS A 56 11.31 13.79 -10.05
C LYS A 56 11.06 12.58 -10.96
N CYS A 57 10.13 12.68 -11.91
CA CYS A 57 9.70 11.55 -12.72
C CYS A 57 10.61 11.31 -13.92
N PHE A 58 11.30 10.17 -13.94
CA PHE A 58 12.06 9.71 -15.11
C PHE A 58 11.26 8.79 -16.05
N VAL A 59 9.92 8.74 -15.90
CA VAL A 59 8.99 8.10 -16.87
C VAL A 59 9.19 6.57 -16.99
N CYS A 60 9.46 5.89 -15.87
CA CYS A 60 9.65 4.43 -15.85
C CYS A 60 8.39 3.59 -16.12
N GLY A 61 7.20 4.18 -16.10
CA GLY A 61 5.94 3.47 -16.40
C GLY A 61 5.35 2.60 -15.29
N ARG A 62 6.08 2.31 -14.19
CA ARG A 62 5.59 1.41 -13.12
C ARG A 62 4.27 1.85 -12.52
N CYS A 63 4.10 3.16 -12.31
CA CYS A 63 2.87 3.73 -11.77
C CYS A 63 1.69 3.65 -12.74
N VAL A 64 1.95 3.79 -14.06
CA VAL A 64 0.93 3.62 -15.12
C VAL A 64 0.47 2.17 -15.18
N GLU A 65 1.42 1.24 -15.23
CA GLU A 65 1.18 -0.20 -15.31
C GLU A 65 0.36 -0.70 -14.11
N ILE A 66 0.77 -0.38 -12.88
CA ILE A 66 0.07 -0.85 -11.68
C ILE A 66 -1.32 -0.23 -11.55
N CYS A 67 -1.48 1.05 -11.94
CA CYS A 67 -2.76 1.73 -11.91
C CYS A 67 -3.74 1.16 -12.95
N SER A 68 -3.23 0.71 -14.10
CA SER A 68 -3.99 0.01 -15.12
C SER A 68 -4.43 -1.39 -14.68
N LYS A 69 -3.50 -2.17 -14.10
CA LYS A 69 -3.75 -3.55 -13.62
C LYS A 69 -4.88 -3.65 -12.58
N ILE A 70 -5.04 -2.64 -11.73
CA ILE A 70 -6.13 -2.60 -10.74
C ILE A 70 -7.43 -2.00 -11.28
N GLY A 71 -7.50 -1.66 -12.57
CA GLY A 71 -8.68 -1.08 -13.21
C GLY A 71 -8.90 0.42 -12.96
N ALA A 72 -8.06 1.09 -12.16
CA ALA A 72 -8.23 2.51 -11.86
C ALA A 72 -7.85 3.43 -13.03
N LYS A 73 -6.78 3.09 -13.79
CA LYS A 73 -6.36 3.75 -15.05
C LYS A 73 -6.23 5.28 -14.97
N VAL A 74 -5.83 5.80 -13.80
CA VAL A 74 -5.72 7.23 -13.51
C VAL A 74 -4.44 7.86 -14.04
N LEU A 75 -3.35 7.10 -14.13
CA LEU A 75 -2.06 7.59 -14.61
C LEU A 75 -1.80 7.05 -16.00
N ASN A 76 -1.39 7.92 -16.93
CA ASN A 76 -1.02 7.53 -18.29
C ASN A 76 0.11 8.39 -18.83
N TYR A 77 0.68 7.96 -19.95
CA TYR A 77 1.64 8.75 -20.72
C TYR A 77 0.92 9.87 -21.46
N VAL A 78 1.52 11.06 -21.43
CA VAL A 78 1.10 12.23 -22.21
C VAL A 78 2.28 12.72 -23.05
N ASN A 79 1.98 13.49 -24.10
CA ASN A 79 2.94 13.94 -25.12
C ASN A 79 3.62 12.76 -25.84
N ARG A 80 4.66 13.06 -26.64
CA ARG A 80 5.39 12.07 -27.45
C ARG A 80 6.89 12.36 -27.47
N GLY A 81 7.69 11.34 -27.77
CA GLY A 81 9.13 11.47 -27.93
C GLY A 81 9.83 11.92 -26.65
N ILE A 82 10.72 12.90 -26.77
CA ILE A 82 11.51 13.42 -25.64
C ILE A 82 10.66 14.19 -24.61
N GLU A 83 9.47 14.66 -25.03
CA GLU A 83 8.52 15.41 -24.21
C GLU A 83 7.55 14.52 -23.42
N THR A 84 7.66 13.19 -23.55
CA THR A 84 6.74 12.26 -22.87
C THR A 84 6.82 12.42 -21.34
N LEU A 85 5.65 12.53 -20.72
CA LEU A 85 5.46 12.63 -19.28
C LEU A 85 4.44 11.59 -18.81
N VAL A 86 4.46 11.28 -17.52
CA VAL A 86 3.31 10.61 -16.88
C VAL A 86 2.45 11.69 -16.24
N SER A 87 1.13 11.62 -16.41
CA SER A 87 0.17 12.56 -15.84
C SER A 87 -1.16 11.88 -15.54
N THR A 88 -1.99 12.54 -14.73
CA THR A 88 -3.44 12.29 -14.67
C THR A 88 -4.15 12.88 -15.88
N PRO A 89 -5.42 12.53 -16.18
CA PRO A 89 -6.17 13.11 -17.30
C PRO A 89 -6.22 14.63 -17.17
N TYR A 90 -5.78 15.32 -18.22
CA TYR A 90 -5.66 16.79 -18.26
C TYR A 90 -4.78 17.39 -17.14
N GLY A 91 -4.04 16.54 -16.43
CA GLY A 91 -3.33 16.81 -15.16
C GLY A 91 -4.20 17.41 -14.07
N GLU A 92 -5.44 16.95 -13.99
CA GLU A 92 -6.34 17.23 -12.87
C GLU A 92 -5.83 16.59 -11.56
N PRO A 93 -6.20 17.12 -10.39
CA PRO A 93 -5.95 16.47 -9.10
C PRO A 93 -6.46 15.02 -9.07
N PHE A 94 -5.82 14.17 -8.24
CA PHE A 94 -6.17 12.74 -8.14
C PHE A 94 -7.65 12.52 -7.81
N ARG A 95 -8.23 13.35 -6.93
CA ARG A 95 -9.65 13.35 -6.58
C ARG A 95 -10.58 13.41 -7.80
N LYS A 96 -10.28 14.32 -8.72
CA LYS A 96 -11.08 14.56 -9.95
C LYS A 96 -10.78 13.56 -11.05
N SER A 97 -9.66 12.85 -10.95
CA SER A 97 -9.16 11.94 -11.98
C SER A 97 -9.65 10.49 -11.82
N GLY A 98 -10.60 10.23 -10.92
CA GLY A 98 -11.09 8.86 -10.64
C GLY A 98 -10.19 8.05 -9.71
N CYS A 99 -9.26 8.68 -8.98
CA CYS A 99 -8.39 7.97 -8.04
C CYS A 99 -9.17 7.24 -6.94
N VAL A 100 -8.81 5.97 -6.77
CA VAL A 100 -9.32 5.10 -5.70
C VAL A 100 -8.48 5.21 -4.42
N TYR A 101 -7.34 5.91 -4.48
CA TYR A 101 -6.41 6.13 -3.36
C TYR A 101 -5.87 4.84 -2.73
N CYS A 102 -5.53 3.85 -3.56
CA CYS A 102 -4.86 2.64 -3.11
C CYS A 102 -3.36 2.83 -2.78
N GLY A 103 -2.76 3.95 -3.21
CA GLY A 103 -1.37 4.31 -2.95
C GLY A 103 -0.31 3.46 -3.66
N LEU A 104 -0.67 2.52 -4.55
CA LEU A 104 0.28 1.65 -5.24
C LEU A 104 1.26 2.40 -6.12
N CYS A 105 0.79 3.44 -6.81
CA CYS A 105 1.65 4.28 -7.63
C CYS A 105 2.76 4.95 -6.80
N ALA A 106 2.48 5.32 -5.55
CA ALA A 106 3.48 5.84 -4.61
C ALA A 106 4.45 4.73 -4.16
N ALA A 107 3.92 3.56 -3.75
CA ALA A 107 4.74 2.44 -3.29
C ALA A 107 5.71 1.90 -4.36
N TYR A 108 5.30 1.89 -5.63
CA TYR A 108 6.12 1.38 -6.73
C TYR A 108 6.94 2.46 -7.44
N CYS A 109 6.87 3.72 -7.00
CA CYS A 109 7.65 4.81 -7.60
C CYS A 109 9.10 4.75 -7.12
N PRO A 110 10.08 4.41 -7.98
CA PRO A 110 11.48 4.34 -7.57
C PRO A 110 12.10 5.73 -7.32
N ALA A 111 11.51 6.79 -7.88
CA ALA A 111 12.00 8.15 -7.74
C ALA A 111 11.41 8.91 -6.54
N GLY A 112 10.41 8.35 -5.86
CA GLY A 112 9.61 9.11 -4.89
C GLY A 112 8.90 10.30 -5.52
N ALA A 113 8.61 10.25 -6.83
CA ALA A 113 7.89 11.29 -7.55
C ALA A 113 6.41 11.34 -7.13
N ILE A 114 5.82 10.19 -6.78
CA ILE A 114 4.45 10.09 -6.26
C ILE A 114 4.50 9.72 -4.78
N THR A 115 3.83 10.50 -3.95
CA THR A 115 3.76 10.32 -2.49
C THR A 115 2.33 10.51 -1.99
N TYR A 116 2.07 10.09 -0.76
CA TYR A 116 0.84 10.38 -0.05
C TYR A 116 1.12 11.09 1.28
N SER A 117 0.13 11.79 1.83
CA SER A 117 0.27 12.53 3.09
C SER A 117 0.41 11.57 4.28
N LEU A 118 1.42 11.84 5.10
CA LEU A 118 1.70 11.11 6.33
C LEU A 118 1.09 11.88 7.52
N ASP A 119 0.32 11.19 8.35
CA ASP A 119 -0.34 11.73 9.53
C ASP A 119 0.39 11.35 10.83
N VAL A 120 1.56 10.68 10.73
CA VAL A 120 2.34 10.18 11.89
C VAL A 120 2.59 11.28 12.92
N ASP A 121 3.22 12.39 12.53
CA ASP A 121 3.59 13.45 13.46
C ASP A 121 2.37 14.16 14.06
N LYS A 122 1.31 14.31 13.26
CA LYS A 122 0.02 14.86 13.68
C LYS A 122 -0.59 13.98 14.77
N VAL A 123 -0.69 12.67 14.53
CA VAL A 123 -1.26 11.71 15.49
C VAL A 123 -0.40 11.63 16.76
N LEU A 124 0.92 11.50 16.64
CA LEU A 124 1.82 11.47 17.81
C LEU A 124 1.73 12.75 18.65
N THR A 125 1.52 13.91 18.01
CA THR A 125 1.32 15.18 18.71
C THR A 125 -0.02 15.21 19.46
N GLU A 126 -1.09 14.71 18.86
CA GLU A 126 -2.40 14.60 19.51
C GLU A 126 -2.39 13.59 20.68
N ILE A 127 -1.64 12.50 20.57
CA ILE A 127 -1.41 11.55 21.68
C ILE A 127 -0.67 12.25 22.82
N ARG A 128 0.45 12.95 22.53
CA ARG A 128 1.23 13.69 23.53
C ARG A 128 0.42 14.78 24.24
N ARG A 129 -0.53 15.40 23.53
CA ARG A 129 -1.46 16.41 24.09
C ARG A 129 -2.60 15.79 24.91
N GLY A 130 -2.76 14.47 24.90
CA GLY A 130 -3.88 13.80 25.56
C GLY A 130 -5.21 14.05 24.87
N HIS A 131 -5.23 14.24 23.55
CA HIS A 131 -6.48 14.34 22.78
C HIS A 131 -6.90 13.01 22.15
N VAL A 132 -5.97 12.05 22.09
CA VAL A 132 -6.15 10.72 21.52
C VAL A 132 -5.63 9.70 22.51
N PHE A 133 -6.48 8.72 22.83
CA PHE A 133 -6.15 7.69 23.80
C PHE A 133 -6.34 6.27 23.27
N GLU A 134 -7.01 6.11 22.14
CA GLU A 134 -7.49 4.81 21.68
C GLU A 134 -7.18 4.58 20.21
N ALA A 135 -6.66 3.40 19.93
CA ALA A 135 -6.40 2.90 18.59
C ALA A 135 -7.36 1.75 18.27
N TYR A 136 -7.99 1.82 17.10
CA TYR A 136 -8.70 0.70 16.48
C TYR A 136 -7.81 0.16 15.38
N VAL A 137 -7.28 -1.05 15.54
CA VAL A 137 -6.28 -1.63 14.64
C VAL A 137 -6.84 -2.87 13.94
N GLU A 138 -6.72 -2.90 12.62
CA GLU A 138 -7.07 -4.10 11.84
C GLU A 138 -6.12 -5.27 12.17
N PRO A 139 -6.63 -6.52 12.26
CA PRO A 139 -5.80 -7.72 12.44
C PRO A 139 -4.63 -7.83 11.45
N GLU A 140 -4.83 -7.37 10.21
CA GLU A 140 -3.88 -7.42 9.10
C GLU A 140 -2.74 -6.44 9.29
N VAL A 141 -2.99 -5.32 9.97
CA VAL A 141 -1.94 -4.37 10.36
C VAL A 141 -0.98 -5.08 11.30
N ILE A 142 -1.51 -5.73 12.33
CA ILE A 142 -0.72 -6.47 13.32
C ILE A 142 0.09 -7.56 12.63
N ALA A 143 -0.56 -8.39 11.81
CA ALA A 143 0.11 -9.46 11.07
C ALA A 143 1.23 -8.93 10.16
N SER A 144 0.99 -7.85 9.41
CA SER A 144 2.00 -7.27 8.52
C SER A 144 3.17 -6.62 9.25
N LEU A 145 2.93 -5.99 10.40
CA LEU A 145 3.97 -5.34 11.21
C LEU A 145 4.81 -6.40 11.91
N SER A 146 4.15 -7.42 12.46
CA SER A 146 4.79 -8.61 13.04
C SER A 146 5.75 -9.25 12.04
N GLU A 147 5.31 -9.46 10.80
CA GLU A 147 6.16 -10.00 9.73
C GLU A 147 7.29 -9.03 9.33
N ALA A 148 6.98 -7.75 9.09
CA ALA A 148 7.95 -6.79 8.59
C ALA A 148 9.12 -6.52 9.57
N GLU A 149 8.81 -6.53 10.86
CA GLU A 149 9.75 -6.28 11.96
C GLU A 149 10.27 -7.57 12.60
N GLY A 150 9.74 -8.74 12.26
CA GLY A 150 10.11 -10.02 12.88
C GLY A 150 9.68 -10.14 14.35
N LEU A 151 8.54 -9.54 14.71
CA LEU A 151 8.03 -9.47 16.08
C LEU A 151 6.88 -10.46 16.31
N ASP A 152 6.62 -10.79 17.58
CA ASP A 152 5.35 -11.42 17.95
C ASP A 152 4.18 -10.45 17.76
N PRO A 153 2.96 -10.89 17.37
CA PRO A 153 1.80 -10.03 17.29
C PRO A 153 1.49 -9.23 18.57
N LEU A 154 1.72 -9.79 19.78
CA LEU A 154 1.54 -9.05 21.04
C LEU A 154 2.54 -7.89 21.14
N LYS A 155 3.80 -8.09 20.74
CA LYS A 155 4.81 -7.01 20.73
C LYS A 155 4.41 -5.83 19.85
N VAL A 156 3.64 -6.06 18.78
CA VAL A 156 3.07 -4.96 17.98
C VAL A 156 2.06 -4.16 18.79
N ILE A 157 1.17 -4.84 19.54
CA ILE A 157 0.20 -4.20 20.45
C ILE A 157 0.93 -3.40 21.54
N CYS A 158 1.96 -3.98 22.16
CA CYS A 158 2.81 -3.29 23.13
C CYS A 158 3.44 -2.04 22.54
N GLY A 159 3.93 -2.12 21.31
CA GLY A 159 4.48 -0.98 20.61
C GLY A 159 3.47 0.16 20.45
N LEU A 160 2.22 -0.17 20.08
CA LEU A 160 1.15 0.82 19.99
C LEU A 160 0.85 1.47 21.36
N LYS A 161 0.85 0.69 22.44
CA LYS A 161 0.70 1.25 23.79
C LYS A 161 1.90 2.12 24.20
N ALA A 162 3.11 1.68 23.88
CA ALA A 162 4.36 2.38 24.19
C ALA A 162 4.49 3.73 23.47
N ILE A 163 3.92 3.91 22.27
CA ILE A 163 3.87 5.23 21.62
C ILE A 163 2.80 6.16 22.21
N GLY A 164 1.96 5.66 23.14
CA GLY A 164 1.08 6.46 23.99
C GLY A 164 -0.42 6.16 23.84
N PHE A 165 -0.83 5.15 23.07
CA PHE A 165 -2.23 4.70 23.11
C PHE A 165 -2.54 4.04 24.45
N LYS A 166 -3.53 4.55 25.19
CA LYS A 166 -3.97 3.96 26.46
C LYS A 166 -4.81 2.71 26.27
N ARG A 167 -5.52 2.63 25.13
CA ARG A 167 -6.30 1.46 24.74
C ARG A 167 -6.03 1.08 23.30
N VAL A 168 -5.91 -0.22 23.03
CA VAL A 168 -5.77 -0.79 21.70
C VAL A 168 -6.86 -1.82 21.50
N THR A 169 -7.77 -1.52 20.57
CA THR A 169 -8.88 -2.38 20.17
C THR A 169 -8.55 -3.04 18.84
N VAL A 170 -8.54 -4.37 18.78
CA VAL A 170 -8.45 -5.10 17.52
C VAL A 170 -9.82 -5.10 16.87
N TYR A 171 -9.95 -4.49 15.70
CA TYR A 171 -11.24 -4.26 15.04
C TYR A 171 -11.21 -4.74 13.59
N ASP A 172 -12.08 -5.69 13.26
CA ASP A 172 -12.33 -6.10 11.88
C ASP A 172 -13.41 -5.20 11.25
N PRO A 173 -13.12 -4.48 10.14
CA PRO A 173 -14.13 -3.67 9.44
C PRO A 173 -15.35 -4.46 8.97
N LEU A 174 -15.27 -5.80 8.97
CA LEU A 174 -16.36 -6.70 8.58
C LEU A 174 -17.18 -7.21 9.77
N ALA A 175 -16.87 -6.80 11.01
CA ALA A 175 -17.52 -7.31 12.21
C ALA A 175 -19.04 -7.08 12.24
N ASP A 176 -19.49 -5.95 11.70
CA ASP A 176 -20.88 -5.50 11.78
C ASP A 176 -21.74 -5.85 10.55
N ILE A 177 -21.26 -6.77 9.69
CA ILE A 177 -21.92 -7.09 8.42
C ILE A 177 -22.81 -8.32 8.56
N ASP A 178 -24.07 -8.20 8.10
CA ASP A 178 -24.98 -9.34 8.05
C ASP A 178 -24.51 -10.38 7.02
N LEU A 179 -24.27 -11.59 7.52
CA LEU A 179 -23.73 -12.72 6.79
C LEU A 179 -24.73 -13.35 5.80
N ARG A 180 -26.01 -12.95 5.83
CA ARG A 180 -27.08 -13.51 4.99
C ARG A 180 -27.21 -12.87 3.61
N THR A 181 -26.19 -12.16 3.15
CA THR A 181 -26.23 -11.45 1.85
C THR A 181 -25.84 -12.39 0.70
N GLU A 182 -26.76 -13.24 0.26
CA GLU A 182 -26.56 -14.09 -0.93
C GLU A 182 -26.29 -13.24 -2.18
N GLY A 183 -25.29 -13.64 -2.97
CA GLY A 183 -24.94 -12.98 -4.23
C GLY A 183 -24.27 -11.61 -4.11
N VAL A 184 -23.73 -11.27 -2.92
CA VAL A 184 -23.03 -10.01 -2.67
C VAL A 184 -21.59 -10.28 -2.27
N ILE A 185 -20.65 -9.54 -2.88
CA ILE A 185 -19.26 -9.47 -2.41
C ILE A 185 -19.14 -8.30 -1.43
N VAL A 186 -18.50 -8.56 -0.30
CA VAL A 186 -18.19 -7.50 0.66
C VAL A 186 -16.76 -7.04 0.41
N ALA A 187 -16.62 -5.78 0.01
CA ALA A 187 -15.32 -5.14 -0.07
C ALA A 187 -14.85 -4.78 1.34
N ARG A 188 -13.54 -4.74 1.55
CA ARG A 188 -12.92 -4.35 2.82
C ARG A 188 -12.59 -2.87 2.90
N SER A 189 -12.62 -2.18 1.76
CA SER A 189 -12.41 -0.74 1.69
C SER A 189 -13.12 -0.09 0.50
N LEU A 190 -13.17 1.24 0.54
CA LEU A 190 -13.59 2.09 -0.57
C LEU A 190 -12.82 1.81 -1.87
N ALA A 191 -11.50 1.61 -1.76
CA ALA A 191 -10.67 1.31 -2.92
C ALA A 191 -11.02 -0.05 -3.52
N GLU A 192 -11.17 -1.08 -2.69
CA GLU A 192 -11.44 -2.44 -3.15
C GLU A 192 -12.80 -2.56 -3.84
N LYS A 193 -13.83 -1.89 -3.30
CA LYS A 193 -15.14 -1.82 -3.95
C LYS A 193 -15.05 -1.26 -5.36
N LYS A 194 -14.30 -0.17 -5.54
CA LYS A 194 -14.10 0.44 -6.87
C LYS A 194 -13.31 -0.46 -7.81
N ILE A 195 -12.30 -1.17 -7.29
CA ILE A 195 -11.53 -2.16 -8.07
C ILE A 195 -12.42 -3.31 -8.53
N LEU A 196 -13.24 -3.87 -7.63
CA LEU A 196 -14.21 -4.91 -7.95
C LEU A 196 -15.17 -4.46 -9.08
N GLN A 197 -15.72 -3.26 -8.96
CA GLN A 197 -16.60 -2.69 -10.00
C GLN A 197 -15.90 -2.49 -11.33
N ALA A 198 -14.61 -2.12 -11.33
CA ALA A 198 -13.83 -1.90 -12.54
C ALA A 198 -13.41 -3.21 -13.23
N LEU A 199 -13.07 -4.24 -12.45
CA LEU A 199 -12.57 -5.52 -12.98
C LEU A 199 -13.69 -6.54 -13.28
N ALA A 200 -14.80 -6.47 -12.55
CA ALA A 200 -15.93 -7.38 -12.69
C ALA A 200 -17.27 -6.60 -12.72
N PRO A 201 -17.54 -5.83 -13.80
CA PRO A 201 -18.78 -5.10 -13.96
C PRO A 201 -19.97 -6.08 -14.01
N GLY A 202 -20.81 -6.06 -12.98
CA GLY A 202 -21.93 -7.00 -12.80
C GLY A 202 -21.94 -7.67 -11.42
N VAL A 203 -20.81 -7.67 -10.72
CA VAL A 203 -20.75 -8.11 -9.33
C VAL A 203 -21.36 -7.05 -8.42
N LYS A 204 -22.31 -7.46 -7.57
CA LYS A 204 -22.85 -6.61 -6.51
C LYS A 204 -21.84 -6.56 -5.36
N ALA A 205 -21.12 -5.45 -5.23
CA ALA A 205 -20.17 -5.21 -4.15
C ALA A 205 -20.69 -4.19 -3.13
N ILE A 206 -20.75 -4.56 -1.85
CA ILE A 206 -21.07 -3.64 -0.75
C ILE A 206 -19.80 -3.17 -0.04
N GLU A 207 -19.88 -1.97 0.52
CA GLU A 207 -18.81 -1.34 1.28
C GLU A 207 -18.97 -1.68 2.76
N PRO A 208 -17.88 -1.89 3.52
CA PRO A 208 -18.00 -2.14 4.93
C PRO A 208 -18.26 -0.83 5.65
N LYS A 209 -19.19 -0.85 6.60
CA LYS A 209 -19.49 0.31 7.43
C LYS A 209 -18.58 0.26 8.65
N LEU A 210 -17.59 1.15 8.70
CA LEU A 210 -16.77 1.32 9.90
C LEU A 210 -17.61 1.93 11.02
N ASN A 211 -17.79 1.17 12.10
CA ASN A 211 -18.39 1.67 13.34
C ASN A 211 -17.28 1.91 14.37
N VAL A 212 -16.43 2.90 14.06
CA VAL A 212 -15.38 3.35 14.98
C VAL A 212 -15.85 4.59 15.75
N PRO A 213 -15.63 4.68 17.08
CA PRO A 213 -16.04 5.84 17.85
C PRO A 213 -15.36 7.14 17.38
N PRO A 214 -16.02 8.32 17.50
CA PRO A 214 -15.37 9.59 17.22
C PRO A 214 -14.13 9.79 18.10
N GLY A 215 -13.05 10.30 17.50
CA GLY A 215 -11.83 10.68 18.24
C GLY A 215 -10.77 9.60 18.35
N VAL A 216 -11.06 8.34 18.01
CA VAL A 216 -10.07 7.26 17.93
C VAL A 216 -9.16 7.42 16.72
N VAL A 217 -8.00 6.77 16.75
CA VAL A 217 -7.16 6.59 15.56
C VAL A 217 -7.47 5.23 14.97
N TYR A 218 -7.87 5.21 13.70
CA TYR A 218 -8.04 3.96 12.97
C TYR A 218 -6.73 3.57 12.28
N ILE A 219 -6.21 2.39 12.58
CA ILE A 219 -4.98 1.88 12.00
C ILE A 219 -5.34 0.75 11.03
N THR A 220 -5.05 0.96 9.76
CA THR A 220 -5.52 0.12 8.64
C THR A 220 -4.42 -0.13 7.63
N GLN A 221 -4.56 -1.17 6.81
CA GLN A 221 -3.73 -1.32 5.62
C GLN A 221 -4.10 -0.34 4.50
N CYS A 222 -5.34 0.13 4.49
CA CYS A 222 -5.91 0.82 3.34
C CYS A 222 -5.83 2.33 3.43
N LEU A 223 -4.98 2.89 2.58
CA LEU A 223 -4.83 4.34 2.43
C LEU A 223 -6.17 5.05 2.11
N SER A 224 -7.12 4.39 1.44
CA SER A 224 -8.38 5.02 1.06
C SER A 224 -9.24 5.45 2.24
N TRP A 225 -9.05 4.87 3.43
CA TRP A 225 -9.79 5.25 4.63
C TRP A 225 -9.49 6.68 5.09
N LYS A 226 -8.31 7.22 4.78
CA LYS A 226 -7.95 8.63 5.02
C LYS A 226 -8.88 9.62 4.33
N ARG A 227 -9.64 9.19 3.32
CA ARG A 227 -10.60 10.04 2.62
C ARG A 227 -11.88 10.31 3.40
N VAL A 228 -12.22 9.41 4.32
CA VAL A 228 -13.52 9.41 4.99
C VAL A 228 -13.40 9.49 6.51
N LEU A 229 -12.30 9.01 7.07
CA LEU A 229 -12.03 9.10 8.50
C LEU A 229 -11.02 10.22 8.79
N PRO A 230 -11.22 10.98 9.88
CA PRO A 230 -10.38 12.14 10.20
C PRO A 230 -9.00 11.79 10.76
N LYS A 231 -8.85 10.61 11.36
CA LYS A 231 -7.64 10.15 12.05
C LYS A 231 -7.35 8.71 11.63
N VAL A 232 -6.49 8.55 10.64
CA VAL A 232 -6.10 7.24 10.13
C VAL A 232 -4.59 7.14 10.02
N LEU A 233 -4.03 6.03 10.49
CA LEU A 233 -2.67 5.65 10.18
C LEU A 233 -2.69 4.42 9.30
N THR A 234 -1.93 4.42 8.21
CA THR A 234 -1.63 3.19 7.48
C THR A 234 -0.69 2.30 8.30
N ALA A 235 -0.63 1.00 8.01
CA ALA A 235 0.35 0.10 8.62
C ALA A 235 1.79 0.62 8.44
N ARG A 236 2.10 1.23 7.30
CA ARG A 236 3.40 1.87 7.04
C ARG A 236 3.67 3.06 7.97
N GLU A 237 2.66 3.85 8.26
CA GLU A 237 2.77 4.98 9.18
C GLU A 237 2.90 4.51 10.63
N ALA A 238 2.15 3.48 11.01
CA ALA A 238 2.35 2.81 12.28
C ALA A 238 3.79 2.26 12.39
N GLN A 239 4.31 1.62 11.34
CA GLN A 239 5.71 1.17 11.29
C GLN A 239 6.69 2.32 11.54
N ILE A 240 6.49 3.47 10.90
CA ILE A 240 7.35 4.66 11.09
C ILE A 240 7.28 5.14 12.55
N ALA A 241 6.09 5.18 13.15
CA ALA A 241 5.91 5.57 14.55
C ALA A 241 6.61 4.61 15.51
N LEU A 242 6.54 3.31 15.21
CA LEU A 242 7.05 2.23 16.05
C LEU A 242 8.57 2.03 15.93
N LYS A 243 9.17 2.44 14.80
CA LYS A 243 10.60 2.19 14.48
C LYS A 243 11.60 2.68 15.53
N LYS A 244 11.23 3.65 16.36
CA LYS A 244 12.10 4.23 17.40
C LYS A 244 12.08 3.44 18.73
N LEU A 245 11.21 2.43 18.85
CA LEU A 245 11.06 1.66 20.08
C LEU A 245 12.13 0.58 20.19
N ASN A 246 12.54 0.31 21.42
CA ASN A 246 13.34 -0.86 21.76
C ASN A 246 12.43 -1.98 22.29
N TYR A 247 12.05 -2.92 21.41
CA TYR A 247 11.10 -3.99 21.71
C TYR A 247 11.57 -4.98 22.78
N ASP A 248 12.88 -5.10 23.00
CA ASP A 248 13.45 -5.97 24.04
C ASP A 248 13.08 -5.50 25.45
N THR A 249 12.77 -4.20 25.59
CA THR A 249 12.39 -3.59 26.88
C THR A 249 10.88 -3.63 27.15
N LEU A 250 10.08 -3.99 26.15
CA LEU A 250 8.62 -4.03 26.27
C LEU A 250 8.17 -5.39 26.80
N THR A 251 7.19 -5.42 27.69
CA THR A 251 6.50 -6.64 28.12
C THR A 251 5.30 -6.90 27.22
N ASP A 252 4.99 -8.18 26.98
CA ASP A 252 3.85 -8.55 26.15
C ASP A 252 2.54 -8.13 26.80
N GLU A 253 1.69 -7.48 26.02
CA GLU A 253 0.39 -6.96 26.43
C GLU A 253 -0.68 -7.38 25.44
N TYR A 254 -1.84 -7.73 25.98
CA TYR A 254 -3.03 -8.03 25.20
C TYR A 254 -3.75 -6.75 24.77
N PRO A 255 -4.52 -6.79 23.67
CA PRO A 255 -5.43 -5.70 23.35
C PRO A 255 -6.51 -5.56 24.42
N ASP A 256 -7.00 -4.34 24.60
CA ASP A 256 -8.03 -4.02 25.59
C ASP A 256 -9.40 -4.58 25.16
N TYR A 257 -9.67 -4.57 23.86
CA TYR A 257 -10.89 -5.13 23.28
C TYR A 257 -10.61 -5.82 21.95
N VAL A 258 -11.47 -6.77 21.60
CA VAL A 258 -11.44 -7.47 20.32
C VAL A 258 -12.84 -7.52 19.73
N VAL A 259 -12.98 -6.95 18.53
CA VAL A 259 -14.22 -6.89 17.76
C VAL A 259 -13.95 -7.52 16.40
N LEU A 260 -14.23 -8.82 16.29
CA LEU A 260 -13.99 -9.61 15.08
C LEU A 260 -15.30 -10.09 14.47
N ARG A 261 -15.26 -10.41 13.17
CA ARG A 261 -16.30 -11.15 12.49
C ARG A 261 -16.55 -12.51 13.17
N GLN A 262 -17.82 -12.87 13.36
CA GLN A 262 -18.23 -14.13 14.01
C GLN A 262 -18.05 -15.40 13.16
N SER A 263 -17.97 -15.29 11.82
CA SER A 263 -17.82 -16.44 10.92
C SER A 263 -16.39 -16.58 10.37
N GLU A 264 -15.97 -17.83 10.18
CA GLU A 264 -14.63 -18.15 9.69
C GLU A 264 -14.47 -17.73 8.22
N VAL A 265 -13.31 -17.14 7.91
CA VAL A 265 -12.90 -16.89 6.52
C VAL A 265 -12.28 -18.17 6.00
N THR A 266 -13.00 -18.90 5.15
CA THR A 266 -12.46 -20.03 4.41
C THR A 266 -11.56 -19.49 3.31
N LYS A 267 -10.26 -19.79 3.35
CA LYS A 267 -9.39 -19.54 2.20
C LYS A 267 -9.80 -20.49 1.10
N VAL A 268 -10.21 -19.96 -0.04
CA VAL A 268 -10.62 -20.79 -1.18
C VAL A 268 -9.57 -20.73 -2.27
N ASP A 269 -9.28 -21.92 -2.80
CA ASP A 269 -8.28 -22.11 -3.84
C ASP A 269 -8.72 -21.40 -5.14
N PRO A 270 -7.78 -20.77 -5.90
CA PRO A 270 -8.11 -20.15 -7.18
C PRO A 270 -8.84 -21.06 -8.16
N LEU A 271 -8.54 -22.37 -8.20
CA LEU A 271 -9.24 -23.32 -9.07
C LEU A 271 -10.68 -23.54 -8.60
N ALA A 272 -10.93 -23.55 -7.30
CA ALA A 272 -12.28 -23.63 -6.74
C ALA A 272 -13.09 -22.36 -7.04
N VAL A 273 -12.46 -21.17 -7.06
CA VAL A 273 -13.10 -19.93 -7.55
C VAL A 273 -13.50 -20.08 -9.03
N HIS A 274 -12.61 -20.61 -9.88
CA HIS A 274 -12.87 -20.79 -11.31
C HIS A 274 -13.94 -21.84 -11.60
N ALA A 275 -14.02 -22.90 -10.79
CA ALA A 275 -15.05 -23.94 -10.89
C ALA A 275 -16.45 -23.46 -10.47
N GLY A 276 -16.54 -22.22 -9.95
CA GLY A 276 -17.75 -21.67 -9.36
C GLY A 276 -17.93 -22.21 -7.94
N PHE A 277 -17.89 -21.31 -6.97
CA PHE A 277 -18.27 -21.62 -5.60
C PHE A 277 -19.70 -22.16 -5.56
N ARG A 278 -19.85 -23.45 -5.31
CA ARG A 278 -21.15 -24.08 -5.05
C ARG A 278 -21.19 -24.46 -3.57
N ASN A 279 -22.17 -23.92 -2.86
CA ASN A 279 -22.57 -24.32 -1.50
C ASN A 279 -21.57 -24.07 -0.36
N GLU A 280 -21.31 -22.80 -0.02
CA GLU A 280 -20.95 -22.47 1.36
C GLU A 280 -21.92 -21.45 1.93
N LYS A 281 -22.33 -21.64 3.19
CA LYS A 281 -23.06 -20.63 4.00
C LYS A 281 -22.16 -19.45 4.42
N SER A 282 -20.95 -19.37 3.86
CA SER A 282 -19.91 -18.41 4.22
C SER A 282 -19.95 -17.23 3.25
N LEU A 283 -19.89 -16.02 3.80
CA LEU A 283 -19.90 -14.79 3.02
C LEU A 283 -18.57 -14.65 2.26
N PRO A 284 -18.57 -14.56 0.91
CA PRO A 284 -17.35 -14.40 0.12
C PRO A 284 -16.79 -13.00 0.33
N VAL A 285 -15.65 -12.93 1.05
CA VAL A 285 -14.86 -11.71 1.19
C VAL A 285 -13.79 -11.71 0.13
N PHE A 286 -13.73 -10.65 -0.65
CA PHE A 286 -12.68 -10.46 -1.63
C PHE A 286 -11.58 -9.63 -0.96
N GLU A 287 -10.40 -10.22 -0.76
CA GLU A 287 -9.23 -9.55 -0.16
C GLU A 287 -8.10 -9.38 -1.19
N VAL A 288 -8.48 -9.06 -2.42
CA VAL A 288 -7.55 -9.04 -3.56
C VAL A 288 -6.83 -7.69 -3.66
N CYS A 289 -7.28 -6.67 -2.93
CA CYS A 289 -6.64 -5.37 -3.00
C CYS A 289 -5.23 -5.42 -2.39
N PRO A 290 -4.18 -5.02 -3.14
CA PRO A 290 -2.86 -4.87 -2.54
C PRO A 290 -2.92 -3.78 -1.46
N GLY A 291 -3.74 -2.74 -1.58
CA GLY A 291 -4.05 -1.73 -0.54
C GLY A 291 -4.71 -2.25 0.74
N GLY A 292 -4.81 -3.55 0.95
CA GLY A 292 -5.48 -4.18 2.07
C GLY A 292 -5.28 -5.67 2.05
N CYS A 293 -4.01 -6.11 2.06
CA CYS A 293 -3.47 -7.35 2.66
C CYS A 293 -2.12 -7.75 2.04
N LEU A 294 -1.86 -7.46 0.76
CA LEU A 294 -0.73 -8.05 0.03
C LEU A 294 -0.07 -7.09 -0.99
N MET A 295 0.70 -6.07 -0.53
CA MET A 295 1.54 -5.14 -1.35
C MET A 295 0.99 -3.73 -1.67
N GLY A 296 0.16 -3.20 -0.78
CA GLY A 296 -0.52 -1.92 -0.89
C GLY A 296 0.31 -0.69 -0.63
N GLY A 297 -0.25 0.47 -0.99
CA GLY A 297 0.37 1.76 -0.68
C GLY A 297 0.62 2.00 0.81
N GLY A 298 -0.21 1.43 1.68
CA GLY A 298 -0.12 1.57 3.13
C GLY A 298 0.64 0.45 3.85
N GLN A 299 1.24 -0.52 3.14
CA GLN A 299 1.91 -1.67 3.76
C GLN A 299 3.26 -1.28 4.38
N PRO A 300 3.66 -1.91 5.50
CA PRO A 300 5.00 -1.75 6.04
C PRO A 300 6.04 -2.31 5.08
N LEU A 301 7.27 -1.79 5.15
CA LEU A 301 8.38 -2.39 4.40
C LEU A 301 8.99 -3.50 5.23
N SER A 302 9.04 -4.70 4.66
CA SER A 302 9.79 -5.78 5.27
C SER A 302 11.28 -5.46 5.29
N SER A 303 11.93 -5.75 6.41
CA SER A 303 13.39 -5.80 6.54
C SER A 303 13.99 -7.03 5.81
N ASN A 304 13.18 -8.05 5.54
CA ASN A 304 13.57 -9.29 4.91
C ASN A 304 13.40 -9.24 3.38
N LYS A 305 14.52 -9.25 2.65
CA LYS A 305 14.56 -9.12 1.18
C LYS A 305 14.23 -10.43 0.42
N LYS A 306 13.95 -11.54 1.11
CA LYS A 306 13.89 -12.87 0.47
C LYS A 306 12.45 -13.36 0.22
N ARG A 307 12.16 -13.60 -1.06
CA ARG A 307 11.08 -14.42 -1.67
C ARG A 307 9.63 -14.03 -1.33
N PHE A 308 8.97 -13.42 -2.32
CA PHE A 308 7.56 -12.99 -2.29
C PHE A 308 6.56 -14.08 -1.82
N SER A 309 6.67 -15.32 -2.32
CA SER A 309 5.73 -16.39 -1.93
C SER A 309 5.87 -16.81 -0.47
N ALA A 310 7.07 -16.72 0.10
CA ALA A 310 7.29 -17.03 1.52
C ALA A 310 6.62 -15.99 2.41
N ILE A 311 6.72 -14.70 2.04
CA ILE A 311 6.03 -13.59 2.70
C ILE A 311 4.52 -13.80 2.73
N LEU A 312 3.90 -14.21 1.62
CA LEU A 312 2.46 -14.48 1.57
C LEU A 312 2.03 -15.59 2.55
N GLN A 313 2.84 -16.64 2.66
CA GLN A 313 2.57 -17.77 3.54
C GLN A 313 2.81 -17.43 5.01
N GLU A 314 3.87 -16.70 5.30
CA GLU A 314 4.18 -16.20 6.64
C GLU A 314 3.06 -15.30 7.15
N ARG A 315 2.62 -14.34 6.34
CA ARG A 315 1.52 -13.45 6.69
C ARG A 315 0.22 -14.19 6.92
N ALA A 316 -0.10 -15.19 6.10
CA ALA A 316 -1.28 -16.03 6.31
C ALA A 316 -1.21 -16.77 7.67
N THR A 317 -0.02 -17.26 8.03
CA THR A 317 0.23 -17.89 9.33
C THR A 317 0.04 -16.87 10.46
N LYS A 318 0.67 -15.69 10.36
CA LYS A 318 0.54 -14.62 11.36
C LYS A 318 -0.90 -14.14 11.53
N LEU A 319 -1.66 -14.00 10.46
CA LEU A 319 -3.07 -13.64 10.55
C LEU A 319 -3.88 -14.73 11.28
N SER A 320 -3.56 -16.00 11.03
CA SER A 320 -4.17 -17.12 11.76
C SER A 320 -3.81 -17.12 13.24
N ASP A 321 -2.56 -16.77 13.58
CA ASP A 321 -2.09 -16.64 14.96
C ASP A 321 -2.81 -15.50 15.67
N VAL A 322 -2.85 -14.31 15.05
CA VAL A 322 -3.62 -13.14 15.52
C VAL A 322 -5.06 -13.54 15.81
N ARG A 323 -5.74 -14.23 14.89
CA ARG A 323 -7.12 -14.69 15.11
C ARG A 323 -7.25 -15.73 16.23
N ARG A 324 -6.30 -16.65 16.38
CA ARG A 324 -6.30 -17.66 17.46
C ARG A 324 -6.08 -17.01 18.83
N MET A 325 -5.13 -16.10 18.92
CA MET A 325 -4.80 -15.38 20.15
C MET A 325 -6.03 -14.68 20.74
N PHE A 326 -6.93 -14.20 19.89
CA PHE A 326 -8.12 -13.46 20.30
C PHE A 326 -9.40 -14.29 20.37
N LYS A 327 -9.35 -15.59 20.07
CA LYS A 327 -10.47 -16.54 20.28
C LYS A 327 -10.45 -17.22 21.65
N VAL A 328 -9.36 -17.08 22.42
CA VAL A 328 -9.14 -17.79 23.70
C VAL A 328 -9.44 -16.91 24.93
N CYS A 329 -9.79 -15.64 24.75
CA CYS A 329 -10.20 -14.73 25.82
C CYS A 329 -11.72 -14.56 25.88
#